data_AF-A0AAQ3QME0-F1
#
_entry.id   AF-A0AAQ3QME0-F1
#
_cell.length_a   1.000
_cell.length_b   1.000
_cell.length_c   1.000
_cell.angle_alpha   90.00
_cell.angle_beta   90.00
_cell.angle_gamma   90.00
#
_symmetry.space_group_name_H-M   'P 1'
#
loop_
_entity.id
_entity.type
_entity.pdbx_description
1 polymer ?
#
loop_
_entity_poly.entity_id
_entity_poly.type
_entity_poly.pdbx_seq_one_letter_code
_entity_poly.pdbx_strand_id
1 'polypeptide(L)' 'MSYGRTPFKGRNRKETFRNMLSRSPEFAGNRCALTDLIECLLAKDPARRLGSAAMMWLSGHELSEKTCVSRS' A
#
# COMPACT_ATOMS: atom_id res chain seq x y z
N MET A 1 -6.12 -3.32 13.91
CA MET A 1 -5.04 -3.50 12.92
C MET A 1 -5.40 -4.71 12.06
N SER A 2 -5.83 -4.52 10.82
CA SER A 2 -6.54 -5.55 10.04
C SER A 2 -5.70 -6.79 9.67
N TYR A 3 -4.37 -6.68 9.69
CA TYR A 3 -3.48 -7.75 9.20
C TYR A 3 -2.55 -8.39 10.23
N GLY A 4 -2.43 -7.87 11.47
CA GLY A 4 -1.63 -8.46 12.57
C GLY A 4 -0.12 -8.71 12.32
N ARG A 5 0.34 -8.63 11.05
CA ARG A 5 1.67 -8.90 10.54
C ARG A 5 1.96 -7.92 9.40
N THR A 6 3.24 -7.57 9.27
CA THR A 6 3.71 -6.71 8.18
C THR A 6 3.74 -7.48 6.85
N PRO A 7 3.30 -6.87 5.74
CA PRO A 7 3.28 -7.53 4.42
C PRO A 7 4.69 -7.79 3.85
N PHE A 8 5.76 -7.28 4.47
CA PHE A 8 7.15 -7.54 4.06
C PHE A 8 7.83 -8.65 4.86
N LYS A 9 7.09 -9.37 5.70
CA LYS A 9 7.66 -10.37 6.61
C LYS A 9 8.43 -11.43 5.80
N GLY A 10 9.75 -11.46 5.99
CA GLY A 10 10.63 -12.52 5.48
C GLY A 10 10.99 -13.53 6.57
N ARG A 11 11.64 -14.61 6.17
CA ARG A 11 12.15 -15.68 7.05
C ARG A 11 13.13 -15.13 8.10
N ASN A 12 13.94 -14.13 7.74
CA ASN A 12 14.90 -13.48 8.64
C ASN A 12 14.80 -11.94 8.56
N ARG A 13 15.47 -11.23 9.49
CA ARG A 13 15.58 -9.76 9.47
C ARG A 13 16.23 -9.25 8.18
N LYS A 14 17.30 -9.94 7.76
CA LYS A 14 17.91 -9.98 6.40
C LYS A 14 16.91 -9.69 5.27
N GLU A 15 16.03 -10.67 5.15
CA GLU A 15 15.06 -10.79 4.08
C GLU A 15 13.90 -9.82 4.25
N THR A 16 13.46 -9.57 5.49
CA THR A 16 12.41 -8.59 5.78
C THR A 16 12.82 -7.18 5.34
N PHE A 17 14.08 -6.79 5.59
CA PHE A 17 14.60 -5.50 5.14
C PHE A 17 14.70 -5.41 3.62
N ARG A 18 15.18 -6.47 2.94
CA ARG A 18 15.19 -6.51 1.48
C ARG A 18 13.78 -6.40 0.91
N ASN A 19 12.82 -7.17 1.44
CA ASN A 19 11.42 -7.10 1.04
C ASN A 19 10.85 -5.68 1.25
N MET A 20 11.24 -5.00 2.33
CA MET A 20 10.85 -3.61 2.57
C MET A 20 11.41 -2.63 1.54
N LEU A 21 12.50 -2.94 0.84
CA LEU A 21 13.06 -2.07 -0.20
C LEU A 21 12.54 -2.42 -1.59
N SER A 22 12.47 -3.72 -1.91
CA SER A 22 12.23 -4.19 -3.27
C SER A 22 10.84 -4.74 -3.53
N ARG A 23 10.14 -5.22 -2.50
CA ARG A 23 8.86 -5.92 -2.67
C ARG A 23 7.69 -4.96 -2.46
N SER A 24 6.70 -5.05 -3.34
CA SER A 24 5.39 -4.45 -3.16
C SER A 24 4.65 -5.19 -2.04
N PRO A 25 3.89 -4.51 -1.17
CA PRO A 25 3.14 -5.18 -0.11
C PRO A 25 2.08 -6.09 -0.74
N GLU A 26 2.19 -7.39 -0.50
CA GLU A 26 1.16 -8.35 -0.90
C GLU A 26 0.16 -8.48 0.25
N PHE A 27 -1.10 -8.16 -0.04
CA PHE A 27 -2.20 -8.30 0.91
C PHE A 27 -2.98 -9.56 0.59
N ALA A 28 -3.20 -10.40 1.59
CA ALA A 28 -4.12 -11.52 1.46
C ALA A 28 -5.56 -10.98 1.46
N GLY A 29 -6.26 -11.13 0.34
CA GLY A 29 -7.66 -10.73 0.17
C GLY A 29 -7.91 -9.92 -1.11
N ASN A 30 -9.18 -9.54 -1.33
CA ASN A 30 -9.56 -8.69 -2.46
C ASN A 30 -9.00 -7.28 -2.29
N ARG A 31 -8.55 -6.67 -3.39
CA ARG A 31 -8.11 -5.28 -3.42
C ARG A 31 -9.29 -4.37 -3.08
N CYS A 32 -9.23 -3.69 -1.95
CA CYS A 32 -10.20 -2.68 -1.54
C CYS A 32 -9.53 -1.31 -1.39
N ALA A 33 -10.33 -0.25 -1.24
CA ALA A 33 -9.83 1.11 -0.99
C ALA A 33 -8.84 1.19 0.19
N LEU A 34 -9.00 0.33 1.21
CA LEU A 34 -8.06 0.23 2.33
C LEU A 34 -6.70 -0.34 1.89
N THR A 35 -6.69 -1.35 1.03
CA THR A 35 -5.46 -1.91 0.46
C THR A 35 -4.73 -0.87 -0.39
N ASP A 36 -5.47 -0.16 -1.24
CA ASP A 36 -4.97 0.92 -2.09
C ASP A 36 -4.35 2.06 -1.26
N LEU A 37 -5.02 2.45 -0.18
CA LEU A 37 -4.50 3.44 0.77
C LEU A 37 -3.17 3.00 1.41
N ILE A 38 -3.08 1.73 1.82
CA ILE A 38 -1.85 1.19 2.42
C ILE A 38 -0.74 1.11 1.36
N GLU A 39 -1.05 0.74 0.11
CA GLU A 39 -0.10 0.75 -1.00
C GLU A 39 0.45 2.17 -1.27
N CYS A 40 -0.41 3.18 -1.32
CA CYS A 40 0.01 4.57 -1.46
C CYS A 40 0.84 5.06 -0.26
N LEU A 41 0.50 4.64 0.95
CA LEU A 41 1.27 5.00 2.15
C LEU A 41 2.66 4.34 2.18
N LEU A 42 2.78 3.12 1.65
CA LEU A 42 4.02 2.35 1.63
C LEU A 42 4.74 2.37 0.28
N ALA A 43 4.35 3.30 -0.60
CA ALA A 43 5.00 3.54 -1.88
C ALA A 43 6.51 3.78 -1.67
N LYS A 44 7.34 3.14 -2.49
CA LYS A 44 8.80 3.30 -2.44
C LYS A 44 9.24 4.64 -2.99
N ASP A 45 8.56 5.06 -4.05
CA ASP A 45 8.77 6.37 -4.61
C ASP A 45 8.21 7.43 -3.66
N PRO A 46 9.04 8.39 -3.20
CA PRO A 46 8.61 9.41 -2.27
C PRO A 46 7.65 10.41 -2.91
N ALA A 47 7.58 10.53 -4.25
CA ALA A 47 6.63 11.42 -4.91
C ALA A 47 5.22 10.82 -4.96
N ARG A 48 5.13 9.49 -4.98
CA ARG A 48 3.87 8.71 -4.93
C ARG A 48 3.46 8.30 -3.51
N ARG A 49 4.25 8.65 -2.49
CA ARG A 49 3.94 8.34 -1.09
C ARG A 49 2.89 9.29 -0.54
N LEU A 50 1.83 8.71 0.03
CA LEU A 50 0.76 9.47 0.67
C LEU A 50 1.32 10.31 1.83
N GLY A 51 1.06 11.62 1.79
CA GLY A 51 1.62 12.60 2.74
C GLY A 51 2.92 13.27 2.28
N SER A 52 3.46 12.89 1.13
CA SER A 52 4.54 13.66 0.48
C SER A 52 3.97 14.86 -0.25
N ALA A 53 4.69 15.99 -0.19
CA ALA A 53 4.30 17.23 -0.87
C ALA A 53 4.00 16.99 -2.36
N ALA A 54 4.73 16.11 -3.03
CA ALA A 54 4.54 15.77 -4.44
C ALA A 54 3.25 14.98 -4.74
N MET A 55 2.74 14.16 -3.81
CA MET A 55 1.46 13.46 -4.01
C MET A 55 0.28 14.45 -3.99
N MET A 56 0.39 15.53 -3.22
CA MET A 56 -0.63 16.60 -3.18
C MET A 56 -0.85 17.28 -4.55
N TRP A 57 0.19 17.35 -5.40
CA TRP A 57 0.07 17.88 -6.77
C TRP A 57 -0.59 16.87 -7.73
N LEU A 58 -0.39 15.56 -7.49
CA LEU A 58 -0.96 14.48 -8.30
C LEU A 58 -2.40 14.12 -7.90
N SER A 59 -2.82 14.43 -6.67
CA SER A 59 -4.18 14.17 -6.17
C SER A 59 -5.28 15.00 -6.83
N GLY A 60 -4.94 15.94 -7.73
CA GLY A 60 -5.91 16.60 -8.60
C GLY A 60 -6.54 15.66 -9.64
N HIS A 61 -6.01 14.45 -9.82
CA HIS A 61 -6.55 13.46 -10.76
C HIS A 61 -7.00 12.19 -10.02
N GLU A 62 -8.30 12.15 -9.75
CA GLU A 62 -9.13 10.93 -9.69
C GLU A 62 -8.65 9.80 -8.75
N LEU A 63 -9.00 9.93 -7.46
CA LEU A 63 -9.24 8.76 -6.63
C LEU A 63 -10.54 8.09 -7.11
N SER A 64 -10.42 7.36 -8.22
CA SER A 64 -11.49 6.60 -8.86
C SER A 64 -12.17 5.66 -7.86
N GLU A 65 -13.50 5.68 -7.91
CA GLU A 65 -14.52 5.09 -7.06
C GLU A 65 -14.51 3.54 -7.03
N LYS A 66 -13.38 2.91 -6.73
CA LYS A 66 -13.31 1.46 -6.48
C LYS A 66 -13.77 1.14 -5.06
N THR A 67 -15.06 1.39 -4.84
CA THR A 67 -15.80 0.86 -3.69
C THR A 67 -15.76 -0.66 -3.77
N CYS A 68 -15.27 -1.30 -2.71
CA CYS A 68 -15.41 -2.75 -2.52
C CYS A 68 -16.91 -3.02 -2.32
N VAL A 69 -17.67 -3.13 -3.41
CA VAL A 69 -19.04 -3.64 -3.39
C VAL A 69 -18.95 -5.15 -3.17
N SER A 70 -18.84 -5.53 -1.90
CA SER A 70 -19.42 -6.78 -1.42
C SER A 70 -20.94 -6.61 -1.45
N ARG A 71 -21.57 -6.97 -2.56
CA ARG A 71 -23.02 -7.18 -2.63
C ARG A 71 -23.23 -8.70 -2.47
N SER A 72 -23.58 -9.10 -1.25
CA SER A 72 -24.32 -10.33 -0.99
C SER A 72 -25.74 -10.23 -1.56
#